data_AF-A0A9X3LY20-F1
#
_entry.id   AF-A0A9X3LY20-F1
#
_cell.length_a   1.000
_cell.length_b   1.000
_cell.length_c   1.000
_cell.angle_alpha   90.00
_cell.angle_beta   90.00
_cell.angle_gamma   90.00
#
_symmetry.space_group_name_H-M   'P 1'
#
loop_
_entity.id
_entity.type
_entity.pdbx_description
1 polymer ?
#
loop_
_entity_poly.entity_id
_entity_poly.type
_entity_poly.pdbx_seq_one_letter_code
_entity_poly.pdbx_strand_id
1 'polypeptide(L)'
;MTALQTYLAALAPGIDIVAGCAGMSEDQLCAAGAPNKTARTLLTLADALFAPTSFTRLQRQAVDAARDRAHPLPTLEVIERYAARAKTKRDAWRLRVELCRTAADTDEMEKLARKKLRELNPPTPPRPGVRIRRRKDAPWTLAITGPSSLIADLESSLDEDSPLDSVAELFSSTAASAADRPTITTNAIITLDELDRIIDGDGEEISIQLTNGARISGADLVSRTLAERGLITLVHPFEGAVNLYRTERMASEKQRLMAAAENPVCPWTDCNYPADKCQIHHLQAWQHGGDTNISNLATCCPYHNGVNDDDPNAPPIRGRLVRRRGRVVWQPPWADTAPTDT
;
A
#
# COMPACT_ATOMS: atom_id res chain seq x y z
N MET A 1 -36.94 -44.39 -5.99
CA MET A 1 -35.93 -43.40 -6.41
C MET A 1 -34.56 -43.98 -6.09
N THR A 2 -33.65 -44.08 -7.06
CA THR A 2 -32.27 -44.58 -6.81
C THR A 2 -31.47 -43.55 -6.01
N ALA A 3 -30.37 -43.95 -5.38
CA ALA A 3 -29.48 -43.01 -4.67
C ALA A 3 -29.01 -41.86 -5.57
N LEU A 4 -28.73 -42.14 -6.86
CA LEU A 4 -28.40 -41.12 -7.85
C LEU A 4 -29.57 -40.16 -8.11
N GLN A 5 -30.80 -40.67 -8.27
CA GLN A 5 -31.98 -39.84 -8.47
C GLN A 5 -32.28 -38.95 -7.25
N THR A 6 -32.11 -39.49 -6.03
CA THR A 6 -32.25 -38.71 -4.79
C THR A 6 -31.21 -37.60 -4.70
N TYR A 7 -29.95 -37.90 -5.04
CA TYR A 7 -28.88 -36.92 -5.06
C TYR A 7 -29.15 -35.80 -6.09
N LEU A 8 -29.50 -36.17 -7.33
CA LEU A 8 -29.78 -35.19 -8.38
C LEU A 8 -31.02 -34.32 -8.06
N ALA A 9 -32.07 -34.92 -7.49
CA ALA A 9 -33.25 -34.17 -7.05
C ALA A 9 -32.92 -33.20 -5.90
N ALA A 10 -32.03 -33.60 -4.99
CA ALA A 10 -31.58 -32.75 -3.88
C ALA A 10 -30.69 -31.58 -4.33
N LEU A 11 -30.10 -31.62 -5.53
CA LEU A 11 -29.29 -30.50 -6.06
C LEU A 11 -30.12 -29.37 -6.67
N ALA A 12 -31.34 -29.66 -7.13
CA ALA A 12 -32.18 -28.71 -7.86
C ALA A 12 -32.69 -27.52 -7.01
N PRO A 13 -33.15 -27.67 -5.76
CA PRO A 13 -33.70 -26.56 -4.97
C PRO A 13 -32.59 -25.76 -4.27
N GLY A 14 -31.56 -25.32 -5.01
CA GLY A 14 -30.37 -24.68 -4.44
C GLY A 14 -30.69 -23.49 -3.54
N ILE A 15 -31.65 -22.65 -3.95
CA ILE A 15 -32.02 -21.46 -3.17
C ILE A 15 -32.71 -21.81 -1.85
N ASP A 16 -33.48 -22.90 -1.80
CA ASP A 16 -34.17 -23.34 -0.59
C ASP A 16 -33.21 -24.03 0.38
N ILE A 17 -32.19 -24.72 -0.14
CA ILE A 17 -31.07 -25.22 0.66
C ILE A 17 -30.36 -24.05 1.35
N VAL A 18 -30.03 -22.99 0.60
CA VAL A 18 -29.40 -21.78 1.15
C VAL A 18 -30.30 -21.10 2.17
N ALA A 19 -31.62 -21.02 1.92
CA ALA A 19 -32.58 -20.44 2.85
C ALA A 19 -32.59 -21.19 4.20
N GLY A 20 -32.48 -22.53 4.17
CA GLY A 20 -32.41 -23.37 5.37
C GLY A 20 -31.17 -23.13 6.23
N CYS A 21 -30.12 -22.52 5.69
CA CYS A 21 -28.91 -22.18 6.43
C CYS A 21 -29.00 -20.82 7.16
N ALA A 22 -30.06 -20.04 6.93
CA ALA A 22 -30.19 -18.72 7.55
C ALA A 22 -30.22 -18.80 9.08
N GLY A 23 -29.28 -18.14 9.74
CA GLY A 23 -29.15 -18.14 11.20
C GLY A 23 -28.42 -19.34 11.79
N MET A 24 -27.86 -20.23 10.97
CA MET A 24 -27.00 -21.34 11.43
C MET A 24 -25.53 -20.92 11.51
N SER A 25 -24.75 -21.59 12.36
CA SER A 25 -23.28 -21.47 12.40
C SER A 25 -22.59 -22.52 11.53
N GLU A 26 -21.29 -22.30 11.23
CA GLU A 26 -20.47 -23.28 10.50
C GLU A 26 -20.43 -24.63 11.24
N ASP A 27 -20.28 -24.61 12.57
CA ASP A 27 -20.25 -25.81 13.40
C ASP A 27 -21.56 -26.58 13.36
N GLN A 28 -22.71 -25.89 13.36
CA GLN A 28 -24.03 -26.52 13.27
C GLN A 28 -24.23 -27.21 11.91
N LEU A 29 -23.76 -26.61 10.82
CA LEU A 29 -23.80 -27.22 9.49
C LEU A 29 -22.85 -28.42 9.39
N CYS A 30 -21.65 -28.32 9.97
CA CYS A 30 -20.70 -29.42 9.99
C CYS A 30 -21.22 -30.60 10.83
N ALA A 31 -21.83 -30.33 11.99
CA ALA A 31 -22.48 -31.34 12.83
C ALA A 31 -23.67 -32.01 12.11
N ALA A 32 -24.35 -31.29 11.22
CA ALA A 32 -25.39 -31.83 10.34
C ALA A 32 -24.84 -32.64 9.14
N GLY A 33 -23.52 -32.80 9.03
CA GLY A 33 -22.85 -33.62 8.01
C GLY A 33 -22.36 -32.86 6.78
N ALA A 34 -22.44 -31.52 6.76
CA ALA A 34 -21.86 -30.74 5.67
C ALA A 34 -20.32 -30.70 5.79
N PRO A 35 -19.56 -30.96 4.70
CA PRO A 35 -18.13 -30.67 4.69
C PRO A 35 -17.86 -29.19 4.98
N ASN A 36 -16.77 -28.88 5.68
CA ASN A 36 -16.44 -27.51 6.09
C ASN A 36 -16.48 -26.48 4.94
N LYS A 37 -15.95 -26.84 3.77
CA LYS A 37 -15.97 -25.98 2.57
C LYS A 37 -17.40 -25.73 2.10
N THR A 38 -18.24 -26.76 2.09
CA THR A 38 -19.65 -26.66 1.73
C THR A 38 -20.41 -25.80 2.74
N ALA A 39 -20.16 -25.97 4.04
CA ALA A 39 -20.77 -25.14 5.09
C ALA A 39 -20.45 -23.65 4.89
N ARG A 40 -19.18 -23.29 4.64
CA ARG A 40 -18.77 -21.90 4.36
C ARG A 40 -19.41 -21.33 3.11
N THR A 41 -19.49 -22.12 2.04
CA THR A 41 -20.17 -21.71 0.81
C THR A 41 -21.64 -21.42 1.07
N LEU A 42 -22.34 -22.31 1.78
CA LEU A 42 -23.75 -22.15 2.11
C LEU A 42 -23.99 -20.90 2.98
N LEU A 43 -23.16 -20.66 4.00
CA LEU A 43 -23.24 -19.46 4.83
C LEU A 43 -22.97 -18.18 4.03
N THR A 44 -21.99 -18.20 3.12
CA THR A 44 -21.70 -17.05 2.24
C THR A 44 -22.91 -16.71 1.37
N LEU A 45 -23.56 -17.73 0.79
CA LEU A 45 -24.77 -17.55 -0.01
C LEU A 45 -25.96 -17.11 0.84
N ALA A 46 -26.10 -17.65 2.06
CA ALA A 46 -27.17 -17.28 2.99
C ALA A 46 -27.05 -15.81 3.40
N ASP A 47 -25.85 -15.36 3.75
CA ASP A 47 -25.57 -13.96 4.04
C ASP A 47 -25.84 -13.08 2.81
N ALA A 48 -25.41 -13.50 1.63
CA ALA A 48 -25.59 -12.71 0.42
C ALA A 48 -27.06 -12.56 -0.02
N LEU A 49 -27.87 -13.62 0.14
CA LEU A 49 -29.23 -13.70 -0.41
C LEU A 49 -30.34 -13.52 0.63
N PHE A 50 -30.07 -13.75 1.92
CA PHE A 50 -31.09 -13.73 2.98
C PHE A 50 -30.79 -12.79 4.15
N ALA A 51 -29.57 -12.26 4.28
CA ALA A 51 -29.30 -11.25 5.32
C ALA A 51 -30.12 -9.96 5.11
N PRO A 52 -30.41 -9.20 6.18
CA PRO A 52 -31.10 -7.91 6.07
C PRO A 52 -30.36 -6.94 5.13
N THR A 53 -31.10 -6.34 4.20
CA THR A 53 -30.53 -5.39 3.22
C THR A 53 -31.50 -4.26 2.92
N SER A 54 -30.99 -3.08 2.56
CA SER A 54 -31.82 -1.95 2.10
C SER A 54 -32.44 -2.19 0.72
N PHE A 55 -31.99 -3.21 -0.02
CA PHE A 55 -32.49 -3.58 -1.34
C PHE A 55 -33.51 -4.73 -1.29
N THR A 56 -34.40 -4.73 -0.29
CA THR A 56 -35.37 -5.82 -0.01
C THR A 56 -36.17 -6.28 -1.24
N ARG A 57 -36.57 -5.34 -2.12
CA ARG A 57 -37.29 -5.68 -3.35
C ARG A 57 -36.43 -6.46 -4.35
N LEU A 58 -35.15 -6.10 -4.51
CA LEU A 58 -34.24 -6.79 -5.42
C LEU A 58 -33.82 -8.15 -4.83
N GLN A 59 -33.62 -8.22 -3.52
CA GLN A 59 -33.39 -9.48 -2.80
C GLN A 59 -34.53 -10.47 -3.06
N ARG A 60 -35.78 -10.06 -2.80
CA ARG A 60 -36.95 -10.90 -3.06
C ARG A 60 -37.02 -11.34 -4.52
N GLN A 61 -36.83 -10.42 -5.47
CA GLN A 61 -36.83 -10.75 -6.90
C GLN A 61 -35.76 -11.75 -7.31
N ALA A 62 -34.56 -11.69 -6.71
CA ALA A 62 -33.48 -12.62 -7.00
C ALA A 62 -33.77 -14.00 -6.42
N VAL A 63 -34.27 -14.07 -5.18
CA VAL A 63 -34.64 -15.31 -4.50
C VAL A 63 -35.80 -16.00 -5.22
N ASP A 64 -36.86 -15.27 -5.55
CA ASP A 64 -38.03 -15.81 -6.25
C ASP A 64 -37.64 -16.33 -7.64
N ALA A 65 -36.85 -15.54 -8.40
CA ALA A 65 -36.37 -15.98 -9.71
C ALA A 65 -35.47 -17.22 -9.62
N ALA A 66 -34.60 -17.31 -8.61
CA ALA A 66 -33.77 -18.50 -8.40
C ALA A 66 -34.58 -19.73 -8.04
N ARG A 67 -35.68 -19.56 -7.29
CA ARG A 67 -36.62 -20.63 -6.94
C ARG A 67 -37.39 -21.09 -8.18
N ASP A 68 -37.95 -20.16 -8.93
CA ASP A 68 -38.72 -20.44 -10.16
C ASP A 68 -37.89 -21.17 -11.22
N ARG A 69 -36.58 -20.86 -11.28
CA ARG A 69 -35.63 -21.52 -12.20
C ARG A 69 -35.01 -22.81 -11.65
N ALA A 70 -35.25 -23.13 -10.38
CA ALA A 70 -34.59 -24.23 -9.69
C ALA A 70 -33.06 -24.20 -9.88
N HIS A 71 -32.44 -23.02 -9.65
CA HIS A 71 -30.99 -22.87 -9.78
C HIS A 71 -30.27 -23.76 -8.77
N PRO A 72 -29.39 -24.68 -9.21
CA PRO A 72 -28.63 -25.51 -8.29
C PRO A 72 -27.54 -24.71 -7.58
N LEU A 73 -27.02 -25.23 -6.48
CA LEU A 73 -26.00 -24.55 -5.67
C LEU A 73 -24.79 -24.04 -6.47
N PRO A 74 -24.18 -24.81 -7.40
CA PRO A 74 -23.04 -24.32 -8.18
C PRO A 74 -23.38 -23.09 -9.04
N THR A 75 -24.62 -23.00 -9.54
CA THR A 75 -25.07 -21.83 -10.30
C THR A 75 -25.20 -20.60 -9.39
N LEU A 76 -25.73 -20.76 -8.18
CA LEU A 76 -25.81 -19.67 -7.20
C LEU A 76 -24.41 -19.18 -6.76
N GLU A 77 -23.45 -20.10 -6.60
CA GLU A 77 -22.05 -19.75 -6.33
C GLU A 77 -21.45 -18.88 -7.44
N VAL A 78 -21.68 -19.25 -8.70
CA VAL A 78 -21.24 -18.45 -9.86
C VAL A 78 -21.87 -17.05 -9.80
N ILE A 79 -23.19 -16.97 -9.61
CA ILE A 79 -23.91 -15.70 -9.54
C ILE A 79 -23.31 -14.79 -8.45
N GLU A 80 -23.12 -15.32 -7.25
CA GLU A 80 -22.58 -14.55 -6.12
C GLU A 80 -21.13 -14.12 -6.36
N ARG A 81 -20.29 -15.03 -6.87
CA ARG A 81 -18.86 -14.76 -7.17
C ARG A 81 -18.67 -13.57 -8.10
N TYR A 82 -19.56 -13.40 -9.08
CA TYR A 82 -19.51 -12.26 -10.00
C TYR A 82 -20.26 -11.04 -9.46
N ALA A 83 -21.40 -11.21 -8.80
CA ALA A 83 -22.15 -10.11 -8.18
C ALA A 83 -21.33 -9.35 -7.12
N ALA A 84 -20.55 -10.06 -6.29
CA ALA A 84 -19.68 -9.48 -5.28
C ALA A 84 -18.58 -8.55 -5.85
N ARG A 85 -18.27 -8.65 -7.15
CA ARG A 85 -17.25 -7.84 -7.83
C ARG A 85 -17.82 -6.56 -8.47
N ALA A 86 -19.14 -6.34 -8.41
CA ALA A 86 -19.74 -5.11 -8.91
C ALA A 86 -19.27 -3.90 -8.06
N LYS A 87 -19.07 -2.74 -8.70
CA LYS A 87 -18.55 -1.53 -8.01
C LYS A 87 -19.50 -0.99 -6.93
N THR A 88 -20.80 -1.18 -7.09
CA THR A 88 -21.81 -0.69 -6.14
C THR A 88 -22.73 -1.81 -5.67
N LYS A 89 -23.24 -1.68 -4.43
CA LYS A 89 -24.22 -2.64 -3.88
C LYS A 89 -25.49 -2.74 -4.75
N ARG A 90 -25.90 -1.63 -5.38
CA ARG A 90 -27.08 -1.60 -6.26
C ARG A 90 -26.84 -2.41 -7.54
N ASP A 91 -25.65 -2.28 -8.13
CA ASP A 91 -25.29 -3.03 -9.34
C ASP A 91 -25.11 -4.51 -9.03
N ALA A 92 -24.54 -4.85 -7.86
CA ALA A 92 -24.47 -6.23 -7.38
C ALA A 92 -25.88 -6.86 -7.32
N TRP A 93 -26.85 -6.16 -6.72
CA TRP A 93 -28.23 -6.66 -6.65
C TRP A 93 -28.93 -6.74 -8.01
N ARG A 94 -28.72 -5.76 -8.90
CA ARG A 94 -29.25 -5.82 -10.26
C ARG A 94 -28.69 -7.03 -11.01
N LEU A 95 -27.39 -7.27 -10.88
CA LEU A 95 -26.72 -8.41 -11.50
C LEU A 95 -27.26 -9.74 -10.94
N ARG A 96 -27.46 -9.88 -9.62
CA ARG A 96 -28.11 -11.06 -9.02
C ARG A 96 -29.49 -11.31 -9.62
N VAL A 97 -30.36 -10.29 -9.67
CA VAL A 97 -31.72 -10.43 -10.22
C VAL A 97 -31.69 -10.84 -11.69
N GLU A 98 -30.84 -10.21 -12.50
CA GLU A 98 -30.72 -10.51 -13.92
C GLU A 98 -30.24 -11.96 -14.15
N LEU A 99 -29.21 -12.39 -13.45
CA LEU A 99 -28.67 -13.74 -13.58
C LEU A 99 -29.66 -14.79 -13.05
N CYS A 100 -30.29 -14.57 -11.88
CA CYS A 100 -31.30 -15.49 -11.35
C CYS A 100 -32.50 -15.67 -12.28
N ARG A 101 -32.88 -14.66 -13.08
CA ARG A 101 -33.98 -14.76 -14.07
C ARG A 101 -33.61 -15.55 -15.32
N THR A 102 -32.32 -15.66 -15.62
CA THR A 102 -31.84 -16.31 -16.83
C THR A 102 -31.87 -17.82 -16.66
N ALA A 103 -32.47 -18.52 -17.63
CA ALA A 103 -32.37 -19.97 -17.72
C ALA A 103 -31.10 -20.31 -18.50
N ALA A 104 -30.11 -20.87 -17.81
CA ALA A 104 -28.82 -21.27 -18.35
C ALA A 104 -28.21 -22.34 -17.44
N ASP A 105 -27.39 -23.22 -17.99
CA ASP A 105 -26.59 -24.11 -17.14
C ASP A 105 -25.47 -23.33 -16.40
N THR A 106 -24.68 -24.02 -15.58
CA THR A 106 -23.66 -23.34 -14.75
C THR A 106 -22.53 -22.70 -15.60
N ASP A 107 -22.14 -23.33 -16.70
CA ASP A 107 -21.05 -22.84 -17.56
C ASP A 107 -21.51 -21.65 -18.42
N GLU A 108 -22.72 -21.73 -18.95
CA GLU A 108 -23.39 -20.62 -19.62
C GLU A 108 -23.62 -19.44 -18.68
N MET A 109 -24.03 -19.72 -17.43
CA MET A 109 -24.20 -18.70 -16.39
C MET A 109 -22.87 -17.99 -16.09
N GLU A 110 -21.75 -18.72 -16.01
CA GLU A 110 -20.43 -18.12 -15.80
C GLU A 110 -20.03 -17.21 -16.98
N LYS A 111 -20.23 -17.66 -18.22
CA LYS A 111 -19.96 -16.83 -19.41
C LYS A 111 -20.79 -15.55 -19.40
N LEU A 112 -22.08 -15.67 -19.07
CA LEU A 112 -23.00 -14.53 -19.00
C LEU A 112 -22.62 -13.57 -17.87
N ALA A 113 -22.38 -14.09 -16.66
CA ALA A 113 -22.00 -13.30 -15.50
C ALA A 113 -20.70 -12.51 -15.74
N ARG A 114 -19.70 -13.15 -16.38
CA ARG A 114 -18.45 -12.48 -16.80
C ARG A 114 -18.70 -11.36 -17.80
N LYS A 115 -19.56 -11.59 -18.81
CA LYS A 115 -19.93 -10.58 -19.80
C LYS A 115 -20.61 -9.38 -19.13
N LYS A 116 -21.62 -9.64 -18.31
CA LYS A 116 -22.40 -8.62 -17.60
C LYS A 116 -21.55 -7.81 -16.62
N LEU A 117 -20.64 -8.47 -15.90
CA LEU A 117 -19.71 -7.76 -15.02
C LEU A 117 -18.79 -6.81 -15.80
N ARG A 118 -18.33 -7.19 -17.00
CA ARG A 118 -17.54 -6.29 -17.87
C ARG A 118 -18.34 -5.10 -18.39
N GLU A 119 -19.63 -5.31 -18.70
CA GLU A 119 -20.54 -4.23 -19.11
C GLU A 119 -20.77 -3.23 -17.96
N LEU A 120 -20.94 -3.73 -16.72
CA LEU A 120 -21.09 -2.89 -15.53
C LEU A 120 -19.79 -2.18 -15.12
N ASN A 121 -18.67 -2.89 -15.26
CA ASN A 121 -17.34 -2.42 -14.87
C ASN A 121 -16.42 -2.41 -16.11
N PRO A 122 -16.61 -1.46 -17.05
CA PRO A 122 -15.72 -1.36 -18.18
C PRO A 122 -14.28 -1.10 -17.71
N PRO A 123 -13.28 -1.70 -18.35
CA PRO A 123 -11.88 -1.44 -18.03
C PRO A 123 -11.59 0.05 -18.20
N THR A 124 -10.84 0.63 -17.28
CA THR A 124 -10.41 2.02 -17.41
C THR A 124 -9.57 2.16 -18.67
N PRO A 125 -9.89 3.09 -19.59
CA PRO A 125 -9.06 3.28 -20.77
C PRO A 125 -7.64 3.67 -20.36
N PRO A 126 -6.61 3.24 -21.10
CA PRO A 126 -5.24 3.67 -20.85
C PRO A 126 -5.18 5.20 -20.93
N ARG A 127 -4.55 5.82 -19.94
CA ARG A 127 -4.38 7.27 -19.88
C ARG A 127 -2.92 7.59 -20.17
N PRO A 128 -2.63 8.53 -21.08
CA PRO A 128 -1.27 9.01 -21.26
C PRO A 128 -0.68 9.47 -19.93
N GLY A 129 0.58 9.09 -19.68
CA GLY A 129 1.27 9.43 -18.44
C GLY A 129 2.39 8.46 -18.11
N VAL A 130 3.10 8.82 -17.04
CA VAL A 130 4.22 8.05 -16.49
C VAL A 130 3.86 7.61 -15.08
N ARG A 131 3.99 6.32 -14.78
CA ARG A 131 3.68 5.75 -13.46
C ARG A 131 4.89 4.99 -12.92
N ILE A 132 5.29 5.30 -11.69
CA ILE A 132 6.32 4.56 -10.95
C ILE A 132 5.66 3.72 -9.86
N ARG A 133 5.84 2.41 -9.91
CA ARG A 133 5.39 1.47 -8.88
C ARG A 133 6.59 1.07 -8.02
N ARG A 134 6.59 1.53 -6.77
CA ARG A 134 7.62 1.21 -5.78
C ARG A 134 7.24 -0.04 -5.00
N ARG A 135 8.21 -0.91 -4.74
CA ARG A 135 8.05 -2.13 -3.93
C ARG A 135 9.14 -2.13 -2.87
N LYS A 136 8.79 -2.62 -1.68
CA LYS A 136 9.75 -2.84 -0.60
C LYS A 136 10.62 -4.04 -0.97
N ASP A 137 11.94 -3.91 -0.85
CA ASP A 137 12.93 -4.98 -1.07
C ASP A 137 12.83 -5.69 -2.44
N ALA A 138 12.33 -5.00 -3.47
CA ALA A 138 12.15 -5.56 -4.81
C ALA A 138 12.29 -4.47 -5.89
N PRO A 139 12.60 -4.84 -7.16
CA PRO A 139 12.71 -3.88 -8.26
C PRO A 139 11.47 -3.01 -8.43
N TRP A 140 11.69 -1.77 -8.87
CA TRP A 140 10.64 -0.80 -9.15
C TRP A 140 10.25 -0.85 -10.63
N THR A 141 9.02 -0.46 -10.93
CA THR A 141 8.53 -0.43 -12.31
C THR A 141 8.25 1.01 -12.75
N LEU A 142 8.86 1.43 -13.85
CA LEU A 142 8.46 2.62 -14.62
C LEU A 142 7.55 2.16 -15.76
N ALA A 143 6.36 2.73 -15.88
CA ALA A 143 5.45 2.48 -16.99
C ALA A 143 5.12 3.80 -17.69
N ILE A 144 5.38 3.86 -18.99
CA ILE A 144 5.10 5.01 -19.85
C ILE A 144 3.91 4.64 -20.75
N THR A 145 2.92 5.51 -20.83
CA THR A 145 1.77 5.37 -21.72
C THR A 145 1.68 6.66 -22.54
N GLY A 146 1.72 6.58 -23.86
CA GLY A 146 1.75 7.73 -24.75
C GLY A 146 1.25 7.40 -26.16
N PRO A 147 1.36 8.34 -27.11
CA PRO A 147 1.10 8.08 -28.52
C PRO A 147 1.92 6.88 -29.01
N SER A 148 1.35 6.04 -29.86
CA SER A 148 2.02 4.83 -30.36
C SER A 148 3.34 5.15 -31.06
N SER A 149 3.44 6.27 -31.76
CA SER A 149 4.67 6.74 -32.39
C SER A 149 5.78 6.96 -31.37
N LEU A 150 5.50 7.70 -30.29
CA LEU A 150 6.47 7.95 -29.22
C LEU A 150 6.95 6.66 -28.55
N ILE A 151 6.03 5.73 -28.29
CA ILE A 151 6.39 4.45 -27.65
C ILE A 151 7.21 3.57 -28.59
N ALA A 152 6.90 3.56 -29.89
CA ALA A 152 7.69 2.86 -30.90
C ALA A 152 9.09 3.47 -31.06
N ASP A 153 9.21 4.80 -31.03
CA ASP A 153 10.51 5.48 -31.09
C ASP A 153 11.37 5.11 -29.87
N LEU A 154 10.78 5.13 -28.66
CA LEU A 154 11.46 4.69 -27.43
C LEU A 154 11.88 3.22 -27.50
N GLU A 155 11.00 2.34 -27.95
CA GLU A 155 11.28 0.91 -28.11
C GLU A 155 12.40 0.65 -29.14
N SER A 156 12.39 1.35 -30.27
CA SER A 156 13.44 1.21 -31.30
C SER A 156 14.84 1.58 -30.82
N SER A 157 14.92 2.30 -29.70
CA SER A 157 16.17 2.68 -29.05
C SER A 157 16.61 1.67 -27.98
N LEU A 158 15.88 0.57 -27.79
CA LEU A 158 16.19 -0.48 -26.83
C LEU A 158 16.79 -1.70 -27.53
N ASP A 159 17.91 -2.19 -27.02
CA ASP A 159 18.41 -3.53 -27.32
C ASP A 159 17.50 -4.58 -26.66
N GLU A 160 17.06 -5.58 -27.43
CA GLU A 160 16.25 -6.69 -26.90
C GLU A 160 17.04 -7.57 -25.91
N ASP A 161 18.36 -7.68 -26.10
CA ASP A 161 19.23 -8.51 -25.26
C ASP A 161 19.70 -7.76 -24.00
N SER A 162 19.75 -6.43 -24.04
CA SER A 162 19.99 -5.59 -22.84
C SER A 162 19.15 -4.30 -22.80
N PRO A 163 17.84 -4.42 -22.55
CA PRO A 163 16.93 -3.28 -22.59
C PRO A 163 17.14 -2.30 -21.44
N LEU A 164 17.60 -2.76 -20.27
CA LEU A 164 17.82 -1.89 -19.10
C LEU A 164 19.06 -1.01 -19.27
N ASP A 165 20.13 -1.54 -19.84
CA ASP A 165 21.35 -0.78 -20.10
C ASP A 165 21.08 0.27 -21.18
N SER A 166 20.35 -0.10 -22.24
CA SER A 166 19.90 0.83 -23.29
C SER A 166 19.11 2.01 -22.70
N VAL A 167 18.15 1.73 -21.81
CA VAL A 167 17.42 2.78 -21.10
C VAL A 167 18.36 3.66 -20.27
N ALA A 168 19.31 3.06 -19.53
CA ALA A 168 20.26 3.81 -18.71
C ALA A 168 21.13 4.75 -19.56
N GLU A 169 21.57 4.32 -20.73
CA GLU A 169 22.32 5.13 -21.68
C GLU A 169 21.49 6.26 -22.29
N LEU A 170 20.21 6.03 -22.62
CA LEU A 170 19.32 7.09 -23.13
C LEU A 170 19.14 8.23 -22.11
N PHE A 171 19.00 7.90 -20.82
CA PHE A 171 18.96 8.90 -19.75
C PHE A 171 20.31 9.56 -19.47
N SER A 172 21.41 8.87 -19.79
CA SER A 172 22.77 9.38 -19.57
C SER A 172 23.26 10.27 -20.73
N SER A 173 22.87 9.96 -21.96
CA SER A 173 23.28 10.67 -23.20
C SER A 173 22.51 11.97 -23.45
N THR A 174 21.24 12.05 -23.03
CA THR A 174 20.45 13.29 -23.07
C THR A 174 20.89 14.34 -22.04
N ALA A 175 21.72 13.96 -21.05
CA ALA A 175 22.30 14.86 -20.06
C ALA A 175 23.58 15.59 -20.54
N ALA A 176 23.92 15.49 -21.84
CA ALA A 176 25.10 16.14 -22.42
C ALA A 176 24.98 17.68 -22.57
N SER A 177 23.84 18.30 -22.28
CA SER A 177 23.78 19.74 -21.97
C SER A 177 24.03 19.94 -20.48
N ALA A 178 25.30 20.14 -20.10
CA ALA A 178 25.83 20.19 -18.73
C ALA A 178 25.31 21.32 -17.81
N ALA A 179 24.14 21.90 -18.06
CA ALA A 179 23.62 23.05 -17.29
C ALA A 179 22.41 22.75 -16.40
N ASP A 180 21.75 21.58 -16.52
CA ASP A 180 20.49 21.35 -15.80
C ASP A 180 20.27 19.89 -15.38
N ARG A 181 21.33 19.23 -14.89
CA ARG A 181 21.10 18.02 -14.08
C ARG A 181 20.28 18.45 -12.85
N PRO A 182 19.11 17.86 -12.56
CA PRO A 182 18.67 17.82 -11.17
C PRO A 182 19.71 16.96 -10.47
N THR A 183 20.69 17.62 -9.84
CA THR A 183 21.72 16.97 -9.04
C THR A 183 20.98 16.28 -7.91
N ILE A 184 20.69 14.98 -8.07
CA ILE A 184 20.18 14.16 -6.98
C ILE A 184 21.33 14.08 -5.99
N THR A 185 21.35 14.99 -5.01
CA THR A 185 22.26 14.93 -3.87
C THR A 185 21.92 13.66 -3.11
N THR A 186 22.61 12.60 -3.47
CA THR A 186 22.39 11.26 -2.92
C THR A 186 23.13 11.24 -1.59
N ASN A 187 22.42 11.44 -0.49
CA ASN A 187 22.96 11.23 0.85
C ASN A 187 22.89 9.73 1.14
N ALA A 188 24.03 9.09 1.36
CA ALA A 188 24.12 7.71 1.80
C ALA A 188 24.27 7.70 3.33
N ILE A 189 23.39 6.96 4.01
CA ILE A 189 23.50 6.72 5.45
C ILE A 189 24.33 5.46 5.61
N ILE A 190 25.51 5.60 6.21
CA ILE A 190 26.39 4.48 6.57
C ILE A 190 26.46 4.48 8.10
N THR A 191 26.00 3.41 8.70
CA THR A 191 26.16 3.17 10.14
C THR A 191 27.61 2.78 10.44
N LEU A 192 28.07 3.00 11.68
CA LEU A 192 29.48 2.76 12.03
C LEU A 192 29.88 1.28 11.85
N ASP A 193 28.96 0.35 12.11
CA ASP A 193 29.13 -1.09 11.87
C ASP A 193 29.17 -1.46 10.38
N GLU A 194 28.41 -0.77 9.53
CA GLU A 194 28.54 -0.90 8.07
C GLU A 194 29.89 -0.35 7.57
N LEU A 195 30.42 0.71 8.19
CA LEU A 195 31.71 1.29 7.85
C LEU A 195 32.87 0.35 8.20
N ASP A 196 32.85 -0.29 9.38
CA ASP A 196 33.90 -1.24 9.80
C ASP A 196 34.01 -2.40 8.79
N ARG A 197 32.87 -2.94 8.33
CA ARG A 197 32.83 -4.02 7.31
C ARG A 197 33.32 -3.57 5.94
N ILE A 198 33.05 -2.33 5.55
CA ILE A 198 33.57 -1.75 4.29
C ILE A 198 35.09 -1.59 4.35
N ILE A 199 35.62 -1.16 5.50
CA ILE A 199 37.06 -0.97 5.72
C ILE A 199 37.79 -2.31 5.76
N ASP A 200 37.17 -3.35 6.33
CA ASP A 200 37.76 -4.69 6.46
C ASP A 200 37.70 -5.52 5.16
N GLY A 201 37.10 -5.00 4.08
CA GLY A 201 37.14 -5.62 2.74
C GLY A 201 35.93 -6.48 2.36
N ASP A 202 34.88 -6.54 3.17
CA ASP A 202 33.65 -7.32 2.91
C ASP A 202 32.52 -6.50 2.21
N GLY A 203 32.86 -5.36 1.62
CA GLY A 203 31.91 -4.35 1.12
C GLY A 203 31.08 -4.73 -0.12
N GLU A 204 31.36 -5.87 -0.78
CA GLU A 204 30.61 -6.33 -1.95
C GLU A 204 29.18 -6.81 -1.61
N GLU A 205 28.92 -7.19 -0.35
CA GLU A 205 27.62 -7.73 0.09
C GLU A 205 26.66 -6.69 0.71
N ILE A 206 27.06 -5.41 0.80
CA ILE A 206 26.31 -4.41 1.57
C ILE A 206 25.31 -3.66 0.69
N SER A 207 24.04 -3.65 1.11
CA SER A 207 22.93 -2.97 0.44
C SER A 207 22.59 -1.64 1.12
N ILE A 208 22.93 -0.54 0.47
CA ILE A 208 22.84 0.82 1.01
C ILE A 208 21.55 1.48 0.56
N GLN A 209 20.74 1.97 1.50
CA GLN A 209 19.48 2.64 1.21
C GLN A 209 19.69 4.15 0.99
N LEU A 210 19.34 4.62 -0.20
CA LEU A 210 19.37 6.03 -0.58
C LEU A 210 18.17 6.80 -0.01
N THR A 211 18.30 8.11 0.13
CA THR A 211 17.21 9.01 0.58
C THR A 211 15.98 9.00 -0.31
N ASN A 212 16.11 8.56 -1.57
CA ASN A 212 14.98 8.37 -2.48
C ASN A 212 14.32 6.98 -2.33
N GLY A 213 14.80 6.13 -1.43
CA GLY A 213 14.30 4.78 -1.15
C GLY A 213 14.87 3.66 -2.03
N ALA A 214 15.76 3.97 -2.98
CA ALA A 214 16.48 2.95 -3.76
C ALA A 214 17.55 2.26 -2.89
N ARG A 215 17.91 1.03 -3.25
CA ARG A 215 19.05 0.32 -2.67
C ARG A 215 20.13 0.07 -3.72
N ILE A 216 21.38 0.32 -3.37
CA ILE A 216 22.55 0.10 -4.23
C ILE A 216 23.61 -0.70 -3.47
N SER A 217 24.53 -1.35 -4.20
CA SER A 217 25.66 -2.03 -3.56
C SER A 217 26.70 -1.03 -3.05
N GLY A 218 27.57 -1.46 -2.13
CA GLY A 218 28.74 -0.68 -1.70
C GLY A 218 29.67 -0.32 -2.87
N ALA A 219 29.87 -1.24 -3.82
CA ALA A 219 30.67 -1.00 -5.03
C ALA A 219 30.03 0.05 -5.96
N ASP A 220 28.70 0.01 -6.14
CA ASP A 220 27.95 1.04 -6.90
C ASP A 220 28.04 2.40 -6.21
N LEU A 221 27.99 2.43 -4.87
CA LEU A 221 28.16 3.65 -4.11
C LEU A 221 29.56 4.24 -4.33
N VAL A 222 30.63 3.46 -4.17
CA VAL A 222 32.02 3.94 -4.38
C VAL A 222 32.21 4.50 -5.79
N SER A 223 31.69 3.81 -6.81
CA SER A 223 31.74 4.25 -8.21
C SER A 223 30.99 5.56 -8.44
N ARG A 224 29.85 5.77 -7.79
CA ARG A 224 29.05 7.02 -7.89
C ARG A 224 29.57 8.16 -7.03
N THR A 225 30.17 7.86 -5.88
CA THR A 225 30.53 8.82 -4.82
C THR A 225 31.88 9.49 -5.10
N LEU A 226 32.85 8.75 -5.65
CA LEU A 226 34.17 9.29 -5.96
C LEU A 226 34.22 10.09 -7.27
N ALA A 227 33.22 9.93 -8.14
CA ALA A 227 33.22 10.59 -9.43
C ALA A 227 32.96 12.11 -9.31
N GLU A 228 31.92 12.59 -8.61
CA GLU A 228 31.50 14.00 -8.79
C GLU A 228 30.79 14.69 -7.58
N ARG A 229 31.16 14.43 -6.30
CA ARG A 229 30.70 15.14 -5.05
C ARG A 229 29.57 14.47 -4.23
N GLY A 230 29.73 13.22 -3.83
CA GLY A 230 28.86 12.62 -2.79
C GLY A 230 29.26 13.04 -1.37
N LEU A 231 28.29 13.28 -0.48
CA LEU A 231 28.52 13.53 0.95
C LEU A 231 28.27 12.22 1.73
N ILE A 232 29.15 11.90 2.69
CA ILE A 232 28.99 10.77 3.61
C ILE A 232 28.64 11.33 5.00
N THR A 233 27.53 10.87 5.59
CA THR A 233 27.14 11.25 6.95
C THR A 233 27.37 10.08 7.89
N LEU A 234 28.23 10.28 8.90
CA LEU A 234 28.48 9.29 9.95
C LEU A 234 27.42 9.39 11.04
N VAL A 235 26.82 8.25 11.39
CA VAL A 235 25.80 8.13 12.43
C VAL A 235 26.33 7.23 13.54
N HIS A 236 26.35 7.75 14.78
CA HIS A 236 26.79 6.99 15.95
C HIS A 236 25.70 5.98 16.36
N PRO A 237 26.03 4.70 16.62
CA PRO A 237 25.05 3.63 16.82
C PRO A 237 24.13 3.81 18.03
N PHE A 238 24.53 4.64 19.00
CA PHE A 238 23.74 4.91 20.22
C PHE A 238 23.23 6.35 20.33
N GLU A 239 23.84 7.29 19.60
CA GLU A 239 23.59 8.73 19.77
C GLU A 239 22.97 9.40 18.54
N GLY A 240 22.94 8.72 17.40
CA GLY A 240 22.45 9.30 16.14
C GLY A 240 23.47 10.22 15.48
N ALA A 241 22.99 11.19 14.69
CA ALA A 241 23.84 12.12 13.93
C ALA A 241 24.51 13.18 14.84
N VAL A 242 25.75 13.57 14.55
CA VAL A 242 26.57 14.47 15.39
C VAL A 242 25.99 15.91 15.43
N ASN A 243 25.74 16.42 16.63
CA ASN A 243 25.14 17.75 16.90
C ASN A 243 26.01 18.94 16.43
N LEU A 244 25.36 20.08 16.16
CA LEU A 244 25.98 21.32 15.63
C LEU A 244 25.74 22.58 16.49
N TYR A 245 25.24 22.42 17.72
CA TYR A 245 24.98 23.47 18.73
C TYR A 245 24.75 24.88 18.18
N ARG A 246 23.48 25.23 17.87
CA ARG A 246 23.11 26.54 17.29
C ARG A 246 22.03 27.30 18.08
N THR A 247 22.24 28.61 18.21
CA THR A 247 21.34 29.58 18.88
C THR A 247 20.41 30.33 17.92
N GLU A 248 20.09 29.77 16.75
CA GLU A 248 19.16 30.36 15.78
C GLU A 248 17.96 29.45 15.52
N ARG A 249 16.77 30.03 15.31
CA ARG A 249 15.53 29.27 15.09
C ARG A 249 15.54 28.36 13.85
N MET A 250 16.23 28.77 12.79
CA MET A 250 16.16 28.07 11.50
C MET A 250 17.26 27.01 11.38
N ALA A 251 16.85 25.77 11.13
CA ALA A 251 17.77 24.67 10.86
C ALA A 251 18.60 24.94 9.61
N SER A 252 19.91 24.69 9.71
CA SER A 252 20.83 24.72 8.56
C SER A 252 20.49 23.61 7.57
N GLU A 253 21.04 23.71 6.35
CA GLU A 253 20.90 22.65 5.36
C GLU A 253 21.41 21.31 5.88
N LYS A 254 22.57 21.30 6.55
CA LYS A 254 23.10 20.09 7.21
C LYS A 254 22.12 19.51 8.23
N GLN A 255 21.49 20.34 9.07
CA GLN A 255 20.49 19.89 10.05
C GLN A 255 19.20 19.38 9.41
N ARG A 256 18.78 19.99 8.29
CA ARG A 256 17.64 19.49 7.50
C ARG A 256 17.94 18.11 6.91
N LEU A 257 19.12 17.94 6.34
CA LEU A 257 19.57 16.66 5.78
C LEU A 257 19.70 15.58 6.87
N MET A 258 20.22 15.94 8.04
CA MET A 258 20.31 15.01 9.18
C MET A 258 18.92 14.62 9.70
N ALA A 259 17.99 15.56 9.83
CA ALA A 259 16.62 15.26 10.26
C ALA A 259 15.87 14.39 9.24
N ALA A 260 16.07 14.65 7.95
CA ALA A 260 15.51 13.84 6.87
C ALA A 260 16.10 12.42 6.82
N ALA A 261 17.38 12.26 7.15
CA ALA A 261 18.03 10.95 7.26
C ALA A 261 17.46 10.14 8.44
N GLU A 262 17.21 10.81 9.57
CA GLU A 262 16.63 10.17 10.76
C GLU A 262 15.13 9.87 10.60
N ASN A 263 14.39 10.77 9.94
CA ASN A 263 12.96 10.68 9.71
C ASN A 263 12.68 10.83 8.21
N PRO A 264 12.81 9.75 7.41
CA PRO A 264 12.61 9.81 5.95
C PRO A 264 11.16 10.05 5.55
N VAL A 265 10.24 9.83 6.49
CA VAL A 265 8.83 10.24 6.42
C VAL A 265 8.45 10.92 7.73
N CYS A 266 7.37 11.71 7.70
CA CYS A 266 6.81 12.31 8.92
C CYS A 266 6.61 11.25 10.02
N PRO A 267 7.18 11.42 11.23
CA PRO A 267 7.12 10.46 12.34
C PRO A 267 5.74 10.27 12.99
N TRP A 268 4.73 10.99 12.48
CA TRP A 268 3.36 10.80 12.93
C TRP A 268 2.85 9.43 12.51
N THR A 269 2.13 8.74 13.39
CA THR A 269 1.64 7.38 13.13
C THR A 269 0.86 7.32 11.82
N ASP A 270 1.19 6.30 11.01
CA ASP A 270 0.64 6.03 9.67
C ASP A 270 0.87 7.12 8.60
N CYS A 271 1.68 8.14 8.89
CA CYS A 271 2.03 9.16 7.91
C CYS A 271 3.19 8.70 7.03
N ASN A 272 2.99 8.76 5.70
CA ASN A 272 4.02 8.44 4.71
C ASN A 272 4.44 9.68 3.90
N TYR A 273 4.22 10.88 4.43
CA TYR A 273 4.59 12.12 3.77
C TYR A 273 6.12 12.25 3.76
N PRO A 274 6.75 12.43 2.59
CA PRO A 274 8.19 12.29 2.46
C PRO A 274 8.95 13.49 3.04
N ALA A 275 10.13 13.23 3.60
CA ALA A 275 10.97 14.21 4.29
C ALA A 275 11.38 15.42 3.42
N ASP A 276 11.55 15.22 2.12
CA ASP A 276 11.88 16.25 1.13
C ASP A 276 10.81 17.36 1.04
N LYS A 277 9.58 17.06 1.43
CA LYS A 277 8.45 18.00 1.47
C LYS A 277 8.04 18.39 2.89
N CYS A 278 8.63 17.76 3.90
CA CYS A 278 8.39 18.07 5.30
C CYS A 278 9.04 19.40 5.71
N GLN A 279 8.50 19.98 6.77
CA GLN A 279 9.13 21.05 7.52
C GLN A 279 10.04 20.46 8.61
N ILE A 280 10.97 21.28 9.12
CA ILE A 280 11.73 20.92 10.32
C ILE A 280 10.94 21.37 11.54
N HIS A 281 10.65 20.39 12.39
CA HIS A 281 9.90 20.53 13.62
C HIS A 281 10.84 20.42 14.82
N HIS A 282 10.64 21.25 15.83
CA HIS A 282 11.34 21.17 17.11
C HIS A 282 10.52 20.36 18.11
N LEU A 283 11.11 19.32 18.71
CA LEU A 283 10.42 18.47 19.70
C LEU A 283 10.09 19.25 20.98
N GLN A 284 11.03 20.07 21.44
CA GLN A 284 10.82 21.19 22.35
C GLN A 284 10.78 22.46 21.52
N ALA A 285 9.63 23.12 21.45
CA ALA A 285 9.46 24.28 20.59
C ALA A 285 10.46 25.40 20.93
N TRP A 286 10.94 26.08 19.89
CA TRP A 286 11.87 27.21 20.01
C TRP A 286 11.38 28.30 20.98
N GLN A 287 10.09 28.63 20.93
CA GLN A 287 9.48 29.64 21.81
C GLN A 287 9.48 29.23 23.30
N HIS A 288 9.64 27.93 23.57
CA HIS A 288 9.75 27.33 24.91
C HIS A 288 11.21 26.95 25.25
N GLY A 289 12.17 27.60 24.59
CA GLY A 289 13.60 27.48 24.88
C GLY A 289 14.30 26.28 24.25
N GLY A 290 13.65 25.55 23.33
CA GLY A 290 14.28 24.42 22.65
C GLY A 290 15.30 24.84 21.60
N ASP A 291 16.48 24.24 21.64
CA ASP A 291 17.59 24.56 20.75
C ASP A 291 17.36 24.00 19.34
N THR A 292 18.01 24.59 18.35
CA THR A 292 18.02 24.05 16.97
C THR A 292 19.19 23.09 16.81
N ASN A 293 19.07 21.92 17.45
CA ASN A 293 20.04 20.81 17.42
C ASN A 293 19.37 19.52 16.98
N ILE A 294 20.10 18.60 16.32
CA ILE A 294 19.47 17.43 15.70
C ILE A 294 18.74 16.55 16.72
N SER A 295 19.24 16.47 17.96
CA SER A 295 18.53 15.82 19.08
C SER A 295 17.12 16.36 19.33
N ASN A 296 16.88 17.64 19.03
CA ASN A 296 15.63 18.36 19.18
C ASN A 296 14.87 18.58 17.85
N LEU A 297 15.37 18.07 16.72
CA LEU A 297 14.75 18.28 15.41
C LEU A 297 14.16 16.97 14.86
N ALA A 298 13.08 17.11 14.09
CA ALA A 298 12.46 16.03 13.32
C ALA A 298 11.91 16.59 12.01
N THR A 299 11.67 15.74 11.01
CA THR A 299 10.83 16.13 9.88
C THR A 299 9.37 16.02 10.27
N CYS A 300 8.52 16.94 9.82
CA CYS A 300 7.08 16.85 10.04
C CYS A 300 6.32 17.43 8.85
N CYS A 301 5.25 16.78 8.40
CA CYS A 301 4.49 17.30 7.27
C CYS A 301 3.78 18.61 7.66
N PRO A 302 3.44 19.49 6.71
CA PRO A 302 2.82 20.78 7.04
C PRO A 302 1.55 20.65 7.89
N TYR A 303 0.75 19.60 7.66
CA TYR A 303 -0.46 19.33 8.45
C TYR A 303 -0.14 18.94 9.89
N HIS A 304 0.69 17.92 10.10
CA HIS A 304 1.04 17.43 11.43
C HIS A 304 1.88 18.41 12.23
N ASN A 305 2.73 19.19 11.57
CA ASN A 305 3.47 20.27 12.23
C ASN A 305 2.52 21.35 12.77
N GLY A 306 1.47 21.68 12.01
CA GLY A 306 0.48 22.69 12.42
C GLY A 306 -0.49 22.23 13.51
N VAL A 307 -0.60 20.93 13.77
CA VAL A 307 -1.52 20.37 14.78
C VAL A 307 -0.79 19.68 15.93
N ASN A 308 0.54 19.81 16.00
CA ASN A 308 1.36 19.27 17.07
C ASN A 308 1.17 20.08 18.35
N ASP A 309 1.05 19.40 19.49
CA ASP A 309 0.95 20.05 20.79
C ASP A 309 2.34 20.51 21.28
N ASP A 310 2.72 21.73 20.91
CA ASP A 310 4.06 22.30 21.17
C ASP A 310 4.32 22.59 22.67
N ASP A 311 3.30 23.05 23.39
CA ASP A 311 3.38 23.35 24.83
C ASP A 311 3.05 22.09 25.65
N PRO A 312 4.04 21.49 26.37
CA PRO A 312 3.80 20.34 27.23
C PRO A 312 2.84 20.62 28.40
N ASN A 313 2.63 21.88 28.76
CA ASN A 313 1.79 22.28 29.89
C ASN A 313 0.36 22.65 29.46
N ALA A 314 0.10 22.76 28.16
CA ALA A 314 -1.25 22.95 27.65
C ALA A 314 -2.02 21.62 27.65
N PRO A 315 -3.36 21.63 27.82
CA PRO A 315 -4.16 20.43 27.68
C PRO A 315 -3.95 19.79 26.30
N PRO A 316 -3.54 18.50 26.22
CA PRO A 316 -3.20 17.88 24.94
C PRO A 316 -4.46 17.67 24.10
N ILE A 317 -4.36 17.95 22.80
CA ILE A 317 -5.48 17.88 21.85
C ILE A 317 -5.24 16.77 20.84
N ARG A 318 -4.07 16.78 20.17
CA ARG A 318 -3.73 15.83 19.11
C ARG A 318 -2.44 15.09 19.32
N GLY A 319 -1.76 15.34 20.43
CA GLY A 319 -0.50 14.71 20.78
C GLY A 319 0.68 15.46 20.19
N ARG A 320 1.87 14.94 20.44
CA ARG A 320 3.12 15.60 20.05
C ARG A 320 4.17 14.62 19.58
N LEU A 321 5.11 15.09 18.79
CA LEU A 321 6.33 14.36 18.51
C LEU A 321 7.24 14.39 19.74
N VAL A 322 7.74 13.21 20.13
CA VAL A 322 8.71 13.04 21.22
C VAL A 322 9.81 12.10 20.78
N ARG A 323 10.98 12.22 21.41
CA ARG A 323 12.07 11.26 21.25
C ARG A 323 11.93 10.18 22.33
N ARG A 324 11.77 8.92 21.92
CA ARG A 324 11.76 7.75 22.81
C ARG A 324 12.75 6.72 22.30
N ARG A 325 13.73 6.35 23.13
CA ARG A 325 14.77 5.35 22.80
C ARG A 325 15.45 5.62 21.45
N GLY A 326 15.88 6.87 21.25
CA GLY A 326 16.59 7.29 20.04
C GLY A 326 15.73 7.47 18.78
N ARG A 327 14.41 7.25 18.84
CA ARG A 327 13.50 7.46 17.71
C ARG A 327 12.50 8.56 17.99
N VAL A 328 12.21 9.37 16.99
CA VAL A 328 11.09 10.31 17.04
C VAL A 328 9.81 9.54 16.76
N VAL A 329 8.83 9.66 17.66
CA VAL A 329 7.53 9.02 17.57
C VAL A 329 6.43 10.00 17.94
N TRP A 330 5.24 9.81 17.39
CA TRP A 330 4.07 10.51 17.89
C TRP A 330 3.59 9.91 19.21
N GLN A 331 3.50 10.75 20.22
CA GLN A 331 2.87 10.45 21.50
C GLN A 331 1.42 10.95 21.47
N PRO A 332 0.43 10.06 21.57
CA PRO A 332 -0.97 10.46 21.59
C PRO A 332 -1.31 11.20 22.90
N PRO A 333 -2.39 12.03 22.92
CA PRO A 333 -2.82 12.80 24.10
C PRO A 333 -3.04 11.98 25.38
N TRP A 334 -3.43 10.72 25.23
CA TRP A 334 -3.78 9.82 26.32
C TRP A 334 -2.61 8.95 26.81
N ALA A 335 -1.41 9.08 26.22
CA ALA A 335 -0.24 8.34 26.68
C ALA A 335 0.45 9.09 27.82
N ASP A 336 0.54 8.44 28.99
CA ASP A 336 1.18 8.99 30.19
C ASP A 336 2.61 9.51 29.93
N THR A 337 2.92 10.65 30.55
CA THR A 337 4.21 11.35 30.50
C THR A 337 5.20 10.87 31.56
N ALA A 338 4.92 9.76 32.25
CA ALA A 338 5.79 9.27 33.32
C ALA A 338 7.21 8.96 32.80
N PRO A 339 8.27 9.50 33.44
CA PRO A 339 9.64 9.14 33.10
C PRO A 339 9.89 7.71 33.56
N THR A 340 10.08 6.78 32.62
CA THR A 340 10.66 5.47 32.95
C THR A 340 12.17 5.61 32.96
N ASP A 341 12.71 6.13 34.07
CA ASP A 341 14.10 5.90 34.45
C ASP A 341 14.19 4.56 35.17
N THR A 342 14.75 3.55 34.48
CA THR A 342 15.67 2.52 35.00
C THR A 342 16.39 1.88 33.84
#